data_AF-A0AAN8FN37-F1
#
_entry.id   AF-A0AAN8FN37-F1
#
_cell.length_a   1.000
_cell.length_b   1.000
_cell.length_c   1.000
_cell.angle_alpha   90.00
_cell.angle_beta   90.00
_cell.angle_gamma   90.00
#
_symmetry.space_group_name_H-M   'P 1'
#
loop_
_entity.id
_entity.type
_entity.pdbx_description
1 polymer ?
#
loop_
_entity_poly.entity_id
_entity_poly.type
_entity_poly.pdbx_seq_one_letter_code
_entity_poly.pdbx_strand_id
1 'polypeptide(L)'
;IPKICQRVFGEPDSERPSPCWSLRFEVLTTANIQLPMDNAICVSGPDHALDYATSIDEAQRIFSAFWPDRDFLPRSLPKPDEEEEEVVEEQPVEQVA
;
A
#
# COMPACT_ATOMS: atom_id res chain seq x y z
N ILE A 1 -5.01 4.21 39.25
CA ILE A 1 -5.40 3.99 37.84
C ILE A 1 -6.39 5.10 37.48
N PRO A 2 -6.06 6.02 36.56
CA PRO A 2 -6.98 7.09 36.20
C PRO A 2 -8.18 6.50 35.45
N LYS A 3 -9.40 6.82 35.92
CA LYS A 3 -10.65 6.45 35.26
C LYS A 3 -10.89 7.43 34.10
N ILE A 4 -10.42 7.08 32.92
CA ILE A 4 -10.78 7.79 31.69
C ILE A 4 -12.14 7.24 31.26
N CYS A 5 -13.22 7.89 31.69
CA CYS A 5 -14.58 7.60 31.27
C CYS A 5 -15.25 8.88 30.78
N GLN A 6 -14.65 9.59 29.81
CA GLN A 6 -15.44 10.55 29.04
C GLN A 6 -16.05 9.76 27.87
N ARG A 7 -17.35 9.50 27.98
CA ARG A 7 -18.13 8.84 26.95
C ARG A 7 -18.21 9.77 25.73
N VAL A 8 -17.40 9.51 24.71
CA VAL A 8 -17.32 10.33 23.48
C VAL A 8 -18.55 10.12 22.59
N PHE A 9 -19.26 8.99 22.76
CA PHE A 9 -20.38 8.59 21.92
C PHE A 9 -21.71 8.62 22.67
N GLY A 10 -22.78 8.97 21.97
CA GLY A 10 -24.14 9.09 22.50
C GLY A 10 -24.71 7.80 23.12
N GLU A 11 -25.98 7.85 23.51
CA GLU A 11 -26.70 6.65 23.94
C GLU A 11 -26.75 5.63 22.80
N PRO A 12 -26.66 4.31 23.12
CA PRO A 12 -26.67 3.29 22.10
C PRO A 12 -28.06 3.26 21.47
N ASP A 13 -28.14 3.66 20.20
CA ASP A 13 -29.31 3.44 19.38
C ASP A 13 -29.39 1.94 19.04
N SER A 14 -30.53 1.28 19.27
CA SER A 14 -30.66 -0.17 19.06
C SER A 14 -30.46 -0.59 17.60
N GLU A 15 -30.58 0.36 16.67
CA GLU A 15 -30.46 0.11 15.24
C GLU A 15 -29.03 0.34 14.71
N ARG A 16 -28.13 1.01 15.45
CA ARG A 16 -26.76 1.31 15.01
C ARG A 16 -25.71 0.94 16.05
N PRO A 17 -24.65 0.19 15.67
CA PRO A 17 -23.58 -0.15 16.61
C PRO A 17 -22.88 1.11 17.16
N SER A 18 -22.73 1.17 18.49
CA SER A 18 -22.01 2.26 19.16
C SER A 18 -20.50 2.01 19.10
N PRO A 19 -19.69 2.93 18.54
CA PRO A 19 -18.24 2.76 18.51
C PRO A 19 -17.66 2.82 19.94
N CYS A 20 -16.65 2.00 20.23
CA CYS A 20 -15.94 2.04 21.50
C CYS A 20 -14.77 3.03 21.49
N TRP A 21 -14.30 3.44 20.30
CA TRP A 21 -13.22 4.40 20.09
C TRP A 21 -13.28 5.03 18.70
N SER A 22 -12.75 6.25 18.56
CA SER A 22 -12.57 6.92 17.26
C SER A 22 -11.31 7.76 17.26
N LEU A 23 -10.60 7.77 16.14
CA LEU A 23 -9.48 8.67 15.88
C LEU A 23 -9.76 9.48 14.62
N ARG A 24 -9.47 10.78 14.71
CA ARG A 24 -9.45 11.70 13.59
C ARG A 24 -8.08 12.34 13.55
N PHE A 25 -7.46 12.32 12.38
CA PHE A 25 -6.20 12.99 12.12
C PHE A 25 -6.22 13.49 10.67
N GLU A 26 -5.35 14.46 10.40
CA GLU A 26 -5.10 14.96 9.07
C GLU A 26 -3.78 14.40 8.58
N VAL A 27 -3.78 13.90 7.34
CA VAL A 27 -2.56 13.48 6.66
C VAL A 27 -2.12 14.63 5.78
N LEU A 28 -0.92 15.14 6.02
CA LEU A 28 -0.32 16.14 5.15
C LEU A 28 0.21 15.44 3.90
N THR A 29 -0.39 15.75 2.75
CA THR A 29 -0.18 15.01 1.49
C THR A 29 0.85 15.66 0.55
N THR A 30 1.73 16.53 1.03
CA THR A 30 2.70 17.21 0.14
C THR A 30 4.10 17.32 0.69
N ALA A 31 5.05 16.89 -0.12
CA ALA A 31 6.36 17.52 -0.25
C ALA A 31 6.86 17.39 -1.71
N ASN A 32 6.34 18.20 -2.63
CA ASN A 32 7.01 18.38 -3.93
C ASN A 32 8.13 19.40 -3.72
N ILE A 33 9.17 18.97 -2.99
CA ILE A 33 10.34 19.78 -2.70
C ILE A 33 11.38 19.43 -3.76
N GLN A 34 11.71 20.41 -4.59
CA GLN A 34 12.81 20.27 -5.52
C GLN A 34 14.12 20.38 -4.74
N LEU A 35 14.86 19.28 -4.67
CA LEU A 35 16.15 19.23 -4.00
C LEU A 35 17.22 19.86 -4.91
N PRO A 36 18.17 20.64 -4.38
CA PRO A 36 19.23 21.28 -5.17
C PRO A 36 20.36 20.31 -5.58
N MET A 37 20.17 19.00 -5.40
CA MET A 37 21.16 17.96 -5.66
C MET A 37 20.61 16.94 -6.65
N ASP A 38 21.43 16.51 -7.61
CA ASP A 38 21.01 15.61 -8.70
C ASP A 38 20.91 14.13 -8.29
N ASN A 39 21.51 13.76 -7.15
CA ASN A 39 21.57 12.38 -6.66
C ASN A 39 20.55 12.08 -5.55
N ALA A 40 19.58 12.97 -5.34
CA ALA A 40 18.54 12.81 -4.34
C ALA A 40 17.18 13.17 -4.93
N ILE A 41 16.15 12.38 -4.61
CA ILE A 41 14.78 12.65 -5.02
C ILE A 41 13.89 12.68 -3.77
N CYS A 42 13.01 13.68 -3.71
CA CYS A 42 11.92 13.74 -2.76
C CYS A 42 10.71 13.01 -3.36
N VAL A 43 10.11 12.10 -2.59
CA VAL A 43 8.93 11.33 -3.00
C VAL A 43 7.68 11.88 -2.35
N SER A 44 6.55 11.65 -3.01
CA SER A 44 5.27 12.11 -2.53
C SER A 44 4.80 11.29 -1.33
N GLY A 45 4.01 11.92 -0.46
CA GLY A 45 3.29 11.20 0.59
C GLY A 45 2.11 10.41 0.02
N PRO A 46 1.37 9.67 0.86
CA PRO A 46 0.15 9.01 0.44
C PRO A 46 -0.86 10.03 -0.08
N ASP A 47 -1.60 9.65 -1.12
CA ASP A 47 -2.68 10.45 -1.67
C ASP A 47 -4.05 10.00 -1.13
N HIS A 48 -5.13 10.49 -1.73
CA HIS A 48 -6.49 10.14 -1.38
C HIS A 48 -7.04 8.95 -2.19
N ALA A 49 -6.21 8.33 -3.04
CA ALA A 49 -6.62 7.19 -3.83
C ALA A 49 -6.87 5.97 -2.93
N LEU A 50 -7.72 5.06 -3.41
CA LEU A 50 -8.02 3.80 -2.73
C LEU A 50 -7.04 2.67 -3.13
N ASP A 51 -6.08 2.99 -3.99
CA ASP A 51 -5.08 2.08 -4.52
C ASP A 51 -3.68 2.69 -4.41
N TYR A 52 -2.68 1.98 -4.93
CA TYR A 52 -1.28 2.40 -4.91
C TYR A 52 -0.77 2.82 -6.29
N ALA A 53 -1.65 3.07 -7.27
CA ALA A 53 -1.23 3.29 -8.65
C ALA A 53 -0.25 4.49 -8.75
N THR A 54 -0.57 5.60 -8.09
CA THR A 54 0.27 6.80 -8.06
C THR A 54 1.64 6.56 -7.42
N SER A 55 1.69 5.79 -6.34
CA SER A 55 2.94 5.41 -5.66
C SER A 55 3.81 4.51 -6.54
N ILE A 56 3.20 3.55 -7.24
CA ILE A 56 3.88 2.63 -8.15
C ILE A 56 4.43 3.38 -9.35
N ASP A 57 3.62 4.26 -9.97
CA ASP A 57 4.03 5.08 -11.12
C ASP A 57 5.19 6.01 -10.76
N GLU A 58 5.16 6.66 -9.58
CA GLU A 58 6.25 7.50 -9.10
C GLU A 58 7.53 6.68 -8.90
N ALA A 59 7.43 5.52 -8.25
CA ALA A 59 8.57 4.64 -8.02
C ALA A 59 9.18 4.14 -9.33
N GLN A 60 8.37 3.71 -10.29
CA GLN A 60 8.83 3.23 -11.60
C GLN A 60 9.51 4.34 -12.40
N ARG A 61 8.95 5.56 -12.40
CA ARG A 61 9.55 6.74 -13.04
C ARG A 61 10.91 7.09 -12.43
N ILE A 62 11.00 7.11 -11.11
CA ILE A 62 12.26 7.39 -10.38
C ILE A 62 13.30 6.31 -10.68
N PHE A 63 12.92 5.04 -10.60
CA PHE A 63 13.82 3.92 -10.88
C PHE A 63 14.39 4.00 -12.29
N SER A 64 13.53 4.25 -13.28
CA SER A 64 13.94 4.34 -14.70
C SER A 64 14.90 5.50 -14.96
N ALA A 65 14.84 6.57 -14.16
CA ALA A 65 15.78 7.70 -14.27
C ALA A 65 17.18 7.36 -13.76
N PHE A 66 17.30 6.54 -12.71
CA PHE A 66 18.59 6.13 -12.13
C PHE A 66 19.17 4.87 -12.76
N TRP A 67 18.33 3.95 -13.23
CA TRP A 67 18.72 2.67 -13.82
C TRP A 67 17.96 2.42 -15.12
N PRO A 68 18.24 3.20 -16.19
CA PRO A 68 17.51 3.10 -17.46
C PRO A 68 17.66 1.75 -18.16
N ASP A 69 18.73 1.01 -17.86
CA ASP A 69 19.05 -0.27 -18.50
C ASP A 69 18.55 -1.49 -17.69
N ARG A 70 17.74 -1.29 -16.65
CA ARG A 70 17.25 -2.38 -15.79
C ARG A 70 15.73 -2.44 -15.80
N ASP A 71 15.21 -3.65 -15.65
CA ASP A 71 13.78 -3.87 -15.44
C ASP A 71 13.37 -3.48 -14.03
N PHE A 72 12.20 -2.84 -13.90
CA PHE A 72 11.60 -2.51 -12.61
C PHE A 72 10.97 -3.76 -11.99
N LEU A 73 11.43 -4.14 -10.80
CA LEU A 73 10.97 -5.31 -10.05
C LEU A 73 10.94 -6.61 -10.88
N PRO A 74 12.09 -7.09 -11.39
CA PRO A 74 12.15 -8.35 -12.11
C PRO A 74 11.71 -9.49 -11.19
N ARG A 75 11.13 -10.55 -11.76
CA ARG A 75 10.83 -11.78 -11.01
C ARG A 75 12.10 -12.22 -10.28
N SER A 76 11.95 -12.55 -9.00
CA SER A 76 13.07 -13.11 -8.26
C SER A 76 13.58 -14.35 -8.99
N LEU A 77 14.91 -14.48 -9.06
CA LEU A 77 15.50 -15.75 -9.49
C LEU A 77 14.99 -16.84 -8.54
N PRO A 78 14.74 -18.06 -9.05
CA PRO A 78 14.37 -19.19 -8.21
C PRO A 78 15.36 -19.28 -7.05
N LYS A 79 14.86 -19.26 -5.82
CA LYS A 79 15.76 -19.51 -4.69
C LYS A 79 16.24 -20.96 -4.82
N PRO A 80 17.52 -21.25 -4.52
CA PRO A 80 18.05 -22.61 -4.66
C PRO A 80 17.30 -23.66 -3.82
N ASP A 81 16.47 -23.24 -2.86
CA ASP A 81 15.66 -24.12 -2.01
C ASP A 81 14.19 -24.27 -2.46
N GLU A 82 13.76 -23.64 -3.58
CA GLU A 82 12.36 -23.63 -4.05
C GLU A 82 12.06 -24.68 -5.15
N GLU A 83 13.00 -25.57 -5.48
CA GLU A 83 12.81 -26.61 -6.52
C GLU A 83 11.83 -27.73 -6.12
N GLU A 84 11.27 -27.75 -4.90
CA GLU A 84 10.39 -28.82 -4.42
C GLU A 84 8.87 -28.52 -4.44
N GLU A 85 8.43 -27.28 -4.67
CA GLU A 85 7.00 -26.95 -4.79
C GLU A 85 6.65 -26.67 -6.25
N GLU A 86 6.59 -27.76 -7.02
CA GLU A 86 6.19 -27.76 -8.43
C GLU A 86 4.75 -27.23 -8.59
N VAL A 87 4.59 -26.36 -9.57
CA VAL A 87 3.39 -25.66 -9.99
C VAL A 87 2.24 -26.65 -10.24
N VAL A 88 1.20 -26.61 -9.39
CA VAL A 88 -0.10 -27.17 -9.77
C VAL A 88 -0.72 -26.19 -10.78
N GLU A 89 -0.50 -26.45 -12.07
CA GLU A 89 -1.28 -25.82 -13.13
C GLU A 89 -2.76 -26.19 -12.91
N GLU A 90 -3.60 -25.19 -12.60
CA GLU A 90 -5.04 -25.37 -12.59
C GLU A 90 -5.51 -25.71 -14.02
N GLN A 91 -5.77 -26.99 -14.29
CA GLN A 91 -6.43 -27.40 -15.52
C GLN A 91 -7.84 -26.80 -15.58
N PRO A 92 -8.30 -26.31 -16.75
CA PRO A 92 -9.64 -25.77 -16.89
C PRO A 92 -10.66 -26.90 -16.77
N VAL A 93 -11.62 -26.75 -15.86
CA VAL A 93 -12.72 -27.71 -15.68
C VAL A 93 -13.61 -27.65 -16.93
N GLU A 94 -13.59 -28.72 -17.72
CA GLU A 94 -14.45 -28.91 -18.89
C GLU A 94 -15.92 -28.97 -18.42
N GLN A 95 -16.73 -27.99 -18.82
CA GLN A 95 -18.17 -27.99 -18.54
C GLN A 95 -18.85 -29.00 -19.48
N VAL A 96 -19.36 -30.10 -18.92
CA VAL A 96 -20.24 -31.03 -19.64
C VAL A 96 -21.66 -30.46 -19.62
N ALA A 97 -22.25 -30.38 -20.81
CA ALA A 97 -23.59 -29.88 -21.12
C ALA A 97 -24.74 -30.75 -20.56
#